data_AF-A0A7C4P217-F1
#
_entry.id   AF-A0A7C4P217-F1
#
_cell.length_a   1.000
_cell.length_b   1.000
_cell.length_c   1.000
_cell.angle_alpha   90.00
_cell.angle_beta   90.00
_cell.angle_gamma   90.00
#
_symmetry.space_group_name_H-M   'P 1'
#
loop_
_entity.id
_entity.type
_entity.pdbx_description
1 polymer ?
#
loop_
_entity_poly.entity_id
_entity_poly.type
_entity_poly.pdbx_seq_one_letter_code
_entity_poly.pdbx_strand_id
1 'polypeptide(L)'
;MENLPVGIKFISKEGEVLENRAYHQIDTEDPQIKHTKLETSYGIIHIYEDLRPVVMAERFKTWQDAVKRLAHEIKNPLTPIKLNLERLQSLAQKGKLTQEEVIRVCQMLLEEIERIKSAVNYFRDISYSREIKIESFDLGDLIREMGKLYPTLNLEVVGNSVVRADKSMIKECFFNLFNNSLEWGAKSVRIFLTEKGFTYEDDGKGLKKGEEESIFLPYRSSNPQGMGLGLSVVKHIFQMHGWEIKVIPREKGFYAQVLFKQGG
;
A
#
# COMPACT_ATOMS: atom_id res chain seq x y z
N MET A 1 -38.20 -6.58 10.26
CA MET A 1 -37.32 -6.92 11.40
C MET A 1 -36.01 -7.37 10.81
N GLU A 2 -34.99 -6.51 10.90
CA GLU A 2 -33.66 -6.74 10.35
C GLU A 2 -33.04 -7.98 11.00
N ASN A 3 -32.51 -8.91 10.20
CA ASN A 3 -31.72 -10.02 10.69
C ASN A 3 -30.49 -9.42 11.39
N LEU A 4 -30.41 -9.56 12.71
CA LEU A 4 -29.20 -9.21 13.46
C LEU A 4 -28.06 -10.11 12.96
N PRO A 5 -26.88 -9.55 12.60
CA PRO A 5 -25.73 -10.30 12.07
C PRO A 5 -24.98 -11.08 13.18
N VAL A 6 -25.68 -11.45 14.25
CA VAL A 6 -25.12 -12.01 15.48
C VAL A 6 -25.89 -13.25 15.89
N GLY A 7 -25.24 -14.40 15.76
CA GLY A 7 -25.71 -15.68 16.28
C GLY A 7 -25.34 -15.83 17.74
N ILE A 8 -26.27 -16.29 18.56
CA ILE A 8 -26.05 -16.50 19.99
C ILE A 8 -26.46 -17.93 20.35
N LYS A 9 -25.56 -18.64 21.02
CA LYS A 9 -25.80 -19.94 21.62
C LYS A 9 -25.47 -19.88 23.11
N PHE A 10 -26.45 -20.15 23.96
CA PHE A 10 -26.26 -20.28 25.40
C PHE A 10 -26.33 -21.74 25.81
N ILE A 11 -25.44 -22.15 26.72
CA ILE A 11 -25.39 -23.48 27.32
C ILE A 11 -25.45 -23.28 28.83
N SER A 12 -26.54 -23.70 29.48
CA SER A 12 -26.69 -23.62 30.93
C SER A 12 -25.76 -24.60 31.65
N LYS A 13 -25.57 -24.42 32.96
CA LYS A 13 -24.79 -25.36 33.79
C LYS A 13 -25.45 -26.74 33.89
N GLU A 14 -26.77 -26.79 33.75
CA GLU A 14 -27.61 -27.97 33.76
C GLU A 14 -27.65 -28.66 32.38
N GLY A 15 -26.99 -28.07 31.37
CA GLY A 15 -26.86 -28.64 30.02
C GLY A 15 -27.97 -28.22 29.05
N GLU A 16 -28.85 -27.29 29.43
CA GLU A 16 -29.86 -26.75 28.51
C GLU A 16 -29.20 -25.85 27.46
N VAL A 17 -29.65 -25.97 26.20
CA VAL A 17 -29.10 -25.20 25.08
C VAL A 17 -30.18 -24.28 24.53
N LEU A 18 -29.88 -22.98 24.43
CA LEU A 18 -30.74 -21.97 23.82
C LEU A 18 -30.00 -21.31 22.65
N GLU A 19 -30.63 -21.27 21.48
CA GLU A 19 -30.05 -20.73 20.25
C GLU A 19 -31.00 -19.70 19.65
N ASN A 20 -30.48 -18.55 19.19
CA ASN A 20 -31.29 -17.57 18.48
C ASN A 20 -31.43 -17.94 16.98
N ARG A 21 -32.43 -17.36 16.30
CA ARG A 21 -32.69 -17.65 14.88
C ARG A 21 -31.48 -17.37 13.95
N ALA A 22 -30.66 -16.39 14.30
CA ALA A 22 -29.48 -16.00 13.53
C ALA A 22 -28.34 -17.04 13.65
N TYR A 23 -28.22 -17.75 14.77
CA TYR A 23 -27.22 -18.81 14.96
C TYR A 23 -27.31 -19.89 13.88
N HIS A 24 -28.53 -20.32 13.51
CA HIS A 24 -28.75 -21.31 12.46
C HIS A 24 -28.44 -20.84 11.04
N GLN A 25 -28.18 -19.54 10.85
CA GLN A 25 -27.87 -18.93 9.56
C GLN A 25 -26.38 -18.57 9.43
N ILE A 26 -25.59 -18.76 10.49
CA ILE A 26 -24.16 -18.47 10.52
C ILE A 26 -23.41 -19.78 10.39
N ASP A 27 -22.49 -19.82 9.43
CA ASP A 27 -21.51 -20.90 9.35
C ASP A 27 -20.46 -20.69 10.45
N THR A 28 -20.56 -21.45 11.54
CA THR A 28 -19.67 -21.29 12.70
C THR A 28 -18.23 -21.72 12.44
N GLU A 29 -17.98 -22.41 11.32
CA GLU A 29 -16.65 -22.82 10.87
C GLU A 29 -16.02 -21.80 9.89
N ASP A 30 -16.79 -20.79 9.43
CA ASP A 30 -16.26 -19.74 8.55
C ASP A 30 -15.25 -18.86 9.30
N PRO A 31 -14.00 -18.76 8.83
CA PRO A 31 -12.94 -17.97 9.49
C PRO A 31 -13.23 -16.46 9.56
N GLN A 32 -14.24 -15.96 8.84
CA GLN A 32 -14.68 -14.56 8.91
C GLN A 32 -15.73 -14.29 10.00
N ILE A 33 -16.17 -15.34 10.70
CA ILE A 33 -17.06 -15.24 11.85
C ILE A 33 -16.22 -15.14 13.11
N LYS A 34 -16.40 -14.03 13.84
CA LYS A 34 -15.73 -13.86 15.12
C LYS A 34 -16.50 -14.60 16.21
N HIS A 35 -15.82 -15.54 16.87
CA HIS A 35 -16.36 -16.25 18.01
C HIS A 35 -15.91 -15.62 19.33
N THR A 36 -16.86 -15.26 20.18
CA THR A 36 -16.61 -14.76 21.54
C THR A 36 -17.31 -15.67 22.54
N LYS A 37 -16.58 -16.16 23.54
CA LYS A 37 -17.11 -16.96 24.65
C LYS A 37 -17.17 -16.10 25.91
N LEU A 38 -18.33 -16.07 26.56
CA LEU A 38 -18.55 -15.40 27.85
C LEU A 38 -19.03 -16.41 28.88
N GLU A 39 -18.35 -16.46 30.03
CA GLU A 39 -18.75 -17.32 31.14
C GLU A 39 -19.57 -16.51 32.15
N THR A 40 -20.69 -17.10 32.59
CA THR A 40 -21.61 -16.47 33.53
C THR A 40 -21.88 -17.38 34.72
N SER A 41 -22.50 -16.84 35.77
CA SER A 41 -22.94 -17.64 36.91
C SER A 41 -23.95 -18.74 36.55
N TYR A 42 -24.63 -18.63 35.40
CA TYR A 42 -25.73 -19.51 34.97
C TYR A 42 -25.35 -20.43 33.79
N GLY A 43 -24.18 -20.26 33.17
CA GLY A 43 -23.79 -21.01 31.99
C GLY A 43 -22.80 -20.26 31.09
N ILE A 44 -22.59 -20.76 29.87
CA ILE A 44 -21.68 -20.22 28.87
C ILE A 44 -22.48 -19.62 27.71
N ILE A 45 -22.16 -18.39 27.33
CA ILE A 45 -22.71 -17.73 26.14
C ILE A 45 -21.63 -17.74 25.05
N HIS A 46 -21.98 -18.27 23.89
CA HIS A 46 -21.22 -18.17 22.65
C HIS A 46 -21.88 -17.16 21.72
N ILE A 47 -21.09 -16.18 21.28
CA ILE A 47 -21.51 -15.11 20.37
C ILE A 47 -20.73 -15.28 19.08
N TYR A 48 -21.44 -15.32 17.96
CA TYR A 48 -20.90 -15.45 16.61
C TYR A 48 -21.27 -14.20 15.82
N GLU A 49 -20.29 -13.36 15.55
CA GLU A 49 -20.49 -12.09 14.85
C GLU A 49 -20.04 -12.23 13.39
N ASP A 50 -20.95 -12.02 12.45
CA ASP A 50 -20.59 -11.91 11.04
C ASP A 50 -19.96 -10.54 10.78
N LEU A 51 -18.63 -10.54 10.59
CA LEU A 51 -17.88 -9.31 10.37
C LEU A 51 -18.00 -8.79 8.94
N ARG A 52 -18.53 -9.57 7.98
CA ARG A 52 -18.58 -9.18 6.56
C ARG A 52 -19.32 -7.85 6.34
N PRO A 53 -20.51 -7.59 6.93
CA PRO A 53 -21.21 -6.31 6.74
C PRO A 53 -20.46 -5.13 7.38
N VAL A 54 -19.82 -5.34 8.53
CA VAL A 54 -19.06 -4.29 9.25
C VAL A 54 -17.78 -3.94 8.49
N VAL A 55 -17.02 -4.96 8.07
CA VAL A 55 -15.81 -4.80 7.25
C VAL A 55 -16.16 -4.21 5.88
N MET A 56 -17.27 -4.60 5.26
CA MET A 56 -17.74 -4.00 4.00
C MET A 56 -18.16 -2.54 4.19
N ALA A 57 -18.86 -2.19 5.27
CA ALA A 57 -19.24 -0.82 5.56
C ALA A 57 -18.03 0.07 5.87
N GLU A 58 -17.06 -0.44 6.62
CA GLU A 58 -15.80 0.24 6.89
C GLU A 58 -14.98 0.44 5.61
N ARG A 59 -14.82 -0.62 4.80
CA ARG A 59 -14.19 -0.53 3.47
C ARG A 59 -14.91 0.44 2.55
N PHE A 60 -16.24 0.45 2.54
CA PHE A 60 -17.04 1.36 1.71
C PHE A 60 -16.86 2.82 2.13
N LYS A 61 -16.78 3.09 3.44
CA LYS A 61 -16.47 4.43 3.95
C LYS A 61 -15.05 4.87 3.57
N THR A 62 -14.05 4.00 3.79
CA THR A 62 -12.67 4.25 3.37
C THR A 62 -12.57 4.45 1.86
N TRP A 63 -13.34 3.72 1.08
CA TRP A 63 -13.45 3.85 -0.38
C TRP A 63 -14.04 5.21 -0.78
N GLN A 64 -15.14 5.64 -0.14
CA GLN A 64 -15.72 6.97 -0.41
C GLN A 64 -14.74 8.10 -0.09
N ASP A 65 -13.99 7.98 1.00
CA ASP A 65 -12.99 8.98 1.38
C ASP A 65 -11.81 8.98 0.40
N ALA A 66 -11.35 7.80 -0.04
CA ALA A 66 -10.32 7.68 -1.08
C ALA A 66 -10.76 8.26 -2.43
N VAL A 67 -12.02 8.04 -2.86
CA VAL A 67 -12.58 8.60 -4.10
C VAL A 67 -12.63 10.13 -4.04
N LYS A 68 -13.13 10.70 -2.95
CA LYS A 68 -13.16 12.16 -2.77
C LYS A 68 -11.76 12.75 -2.82
N ARG A 69 -10.81 12.08 -2.16
CA ARG A 69 -9.41 12.52 -2.11
C ARG A 69 -8.73 12.44 -3.48
N LEU A 70 -8.92 11.36 -4.24
CA LEU A 70 -8.49 11.27 -5.64
C LEU A 70 -9.06 12.43 -6.46
N ALA A 71 -10.37 12.69 -6.35
CA ALA A 71 -10.99 13.78 -7.11
C ALA A 71 -10.37 15.14 -6.77
N HIS A 72 -10.08 15.40 -5.49
CA HIS A 72 -9.34 16.59 -5.08
C HIS A 72 -7.91 16.61 -5.62
N GLU A 73 -7.20 15.48 -5.61
CA GLU A 73 -5.80 15.38 -6.04
C GLU A 73 -5.60 15.40 -7.55
N ILE A 74 -6.60 15.04 -8.35
CA ILE A 74 -6.61 15.27 -9.80
C ILE A 74 -6.93 16.74 -10.09
N LYS A 75 -7.83 17.37 -9.31
CA LYS A 75 -8.22 18.76 -9.52
C LYS A 75 -7.08 19.75 -9.23
N ASN A 76 -6.25 19.45 -8.23
CA ASN A 76 -5.11 20.27 -7.82
C ASN A 76 -4.09 20.53 -8.94
N PRO A 77 -3.54 19.52 -9.67
CA PRO A 77 -2.61 19.69 -10.79
C PRO A 77 -3.29 20.26 -12.05
N LEU A 78 -4.57 19.97 -12.28
CA LEU A 78 -5.31 20.48 -13.45
C LEU A 78 -5.47 22.00 -13.46
N THR A 79 -5.58 22.62 -12.29
CA THR A 79 -5.74 24.08 -12.16
C THR A 79 -4.49 24.85 -12.63
N PRO A 80 -3.27 24.61 -12.11
CA PRO A 80 -2.06 25.25 -12.61
C PRO A 80 -1.73 24.85 -14.05
N ILE A 81 -2.04 23.62 -14.49
CA ILE A 81 -1.93 23.24 -15.92
C ILE A 81 -2.74 24.22 -16.78
N LYS A 82 -4.03 24.40 -16.46
CA LYS A 82 -4.92 25.30 -17.20
C LYS A 82 -4.39 26.74 -17.20
N LEU A 83 -4.04 27.28 -16.04
CA LEU A 83 -3.56 28.66 -15.91
C LEU A 83 -2.26 28.91 -16.70
N ASN A 84 -1.33 27.94 -16.70
CA ASN A 84 -0.09 28.06 -17.47
C ASN A 84 -0.34 28.00 -18.97
N LEU A 85 -1.28 27.16 -19.43
CA LEU A 85 -1.69 27.12 -20.83
C LEU A 85 -2.38 28.42 -21.28
N GLU A 86 -3.30 28.97 -20.47
CA GLU A 86 -3.93 30.27 -20.72
C GLU A 86 -2.90 31.41 -20.78
N ARG A 87 -1.91 31.37 -19.88
CA ARG A 87 -0.78 32.32 -19.90
C ARG A 87 0.05 32.20 -21.17
N LEU A 88 0.42 30.99 -21.59
CA LEU A 88 1.14 30.76 -22.85
C LEU A 88 0.35 31.30 -24.04
N GLN A 89 -0.96 31.04 -24.09
CA GLN A 89 -1.84 31.53 -25.14
C GLN A 89 -1.88 33.06 -25.18
N SER A 90 -2.02 33.73 -24.03
CA SER A 90 -2.00 35.19 -23.93
C SER A 90 -0.64 35.78 -24.35
N LEU A 91 0.49 35.14 -23.99
CA LEU A 91 1.82 35.58 -24.39
C LEU A 91 2.02 35.42 -25.91
N ALA A 92 1.55 34.33 -26.50
CA ALA A 92 1.60 34.09 -27.94
C ALA A 92 0.80 35.16 -28.71
N GLN A 93 -0.44 35.44 -28.28
CA GLN A 93 -1.29 36.47 -28.89
C GLN A 93 -0.69 37.87 -28.83
N LYS A 94 0.07 38.17 -27.77
CA LYS A 94 0.76 39.46 -27.58
C LYS A 94 2.11 39.54 -28.30
N GLY A 95 2.55 38.47 -28.98
CA GLY A 95 3.88 38.38 -29.59
C GLY A 95 5.03 38.42 -28.58
N LYS A 96 4.77 38.03 -27.32
CA LYS A 96 5.74 38.06 -26.21
C LYS A 96 6.19 36.66 -25.77
N LEU A 97 5.79 35.62 -26.50
CA LEU A 97 6.15 34.26 -26.15
C LEU A 97 7.59 33.95 -26.55
N THR A 98 8.41 33.54 -25.58
CA THR A 98 9.79 33.12 -25.82
C THR A 98 9.92 31.60 -25.76
N GLN A 99 10.95 31.06 -26.41
CA GLN A 99 11.24 29.62 -26.38
C GLN A 99 11.53 29.13 -24.95
N GLU A 100 12.23 29.94 -24.15
CA GLU A 100 12.52 29.63 -22.74
C GLU A 100 11.24 29.49 -21.91
N GLU A 101 10.24 30.35 -22.13
CA GLU A 101 8.95 30.26 -21.45
C GLU A 101 8.22 28.96 -21.81
N VAL A 102 8.25 28.56 -23.09
CA VAL A 102 7.65 27.31 -23.56
C VAL A 102 8.31 26.10 -22.89
N ILE A 103 9.64 26.03 -22.90
CA ILE A 103 10.39 24.91 -22.30
C ILE A 103 10.07 24.79 -20.80
N ARG A 104 10.13 25.92 -20.08
CA ARG A 104 9.80 25.96 -18.64
C ARG A 104 8.38 25.49 -18.36
N VAL A 105 7.40 25.98 -19.12
CA VAL A 105 6.00 25.56 -18.92
C VAL A 105 5.83 24.09 -19.26
N CYS A 106 6.42 23.59 -20.35
CA CYS A 106 6.37 22.16 -20.69
C CYS A 106 6.96 21.27 -19.58
N GLN A 107 8.08 21.66 -18.96
CA GLN A 107 8.65 20.93 -17.82
C GLN A 107 7.67 20.88 -16.63
N MET A 108 7.09 22.02 -16.24
CA MET A 108 6.08 22.06 -15.17
C MET A 108 4.85 21.20 -15.50
N LEU A 109 4.39 21.23 -16.76
CA LEU A 109 3.24 20.42 -17.18
C LEU A 109 3.53 18.92 -17.12
N LEU A 110 4.74 18.49 -17.49
CA LEU A 110 5.16 17.09 -17.39
C LEU A 110 5.20 16.62 -15.92
N GLU A 111 5.71 17.46 -15.01
CA GLU A 111 5.69 17.17 -13.58
C GLU A 111 4.25 17.02 -13.06
N GLU A 112 3.34 17.92 -13.43
CA GLU A 112 1.92 17.84 -13.01
C GLU A 112 1.19 16.62 -13.62
N ILE A 113 1.58 16.16 -14.81
CA ILE A 113 1.03 14.92 -15.41
C ILE A 113 1.52 13.68 -14.65
N GLU A 114 2.80 13.59 -14.30
CA GLU A 114 3.32 12.47 -13.50
C GLU A 114 2.70 12.45 -12.09
N ARG A 115 2.37 13.62 -11.54
CA ARG A 115 1.56 13.76 -10.32
C ARG A 115 0.17 13.13 -10.49
N ILE A 116 -0.58 13.50 -11.53
CA ILE A 116 -1.91 12.90 -11.79
C ILE A 116 -1.80 11.38 -11.92
N LYS A 117 -0.81 10.90 -12.69
CA LYS A 117 -0.59 9.47 -12.93
C LYS A 117 -0.30 8.71 -11.64
N SER A 118 0.51 9.28 -10.75
CA SER A 118 0.83 8.70 -9.45
C SER A 118 -0.40 8.64 -8.53
N ALA A 119 -1.24 9.69 -8.50
CA ALA A 119 -2.49 9.69 -7.75
C ALA A 119 -3.48 8.63 -8.26
N VAL A 120 -3.59 8.49 -9.59
CA VAL A 120 -4.44 7.47 -10.24
C VAL A 120 -3.92 6.06 -9.95
N ASN A 121 -2.61 5.83 -10.01
CA ASN A 121 -2.02 4.53 -9.66
C ASN A 121 -2.26 4.19 -8.19
N TYR A 122 -2.00 5.12 -7.27
CA TYR A 122 -2.30 4.91 -5.85
C TYR A 122 -3.77 4.57 -5.59
N PHE A 123 -4.69 5.31 -6.21
CA PHE A 123 -6.11 5.00 -6.08
C PHE A 123 -6.49 3.66 -6.70
N ARG A 124 -5.89 3.29 -7.83
CA ARG A 124 -6.02 1.94 -8.40
C ARG A 124 -5.57 0.92 -7.36
N ASP A 125 -4.43 1.10 -6.73
CA ASP A 125 -3.88 0.09 -5.83
C ASP A 125 -4.71 -0.06 -4.53
N ILE A 126 -5.38 1.01 -4.06
CA ILE A 126 -6.31 0.94 -2.91
C ILE A 126 -7.70 0.43 -3.31
N SER A 127 -8.16 0.79 -4.52
CA SER A 127 -9.52 0.48 -4.97
C SER A 127 -9.66 -0.91 -5.55
N TYR A 128 -8.56 -1.58 -5.89
CA TYR A 128 -8.61 -2.88 -6.52
C TYR A 128 -8.67 -4.01 -5.49
N SER A 129 -9.88 -4.54 -5.35
CA SER A 129 -10.14 -5.98 -5.31
C SER A 129 -9.72 -6.65 -6.64
N ARG A 130 -8.47 -6.46 -7.08
CA ARG A 130 -7.93 -7.33 -8.14
C ARG A 130 -7.85 -8.72 -7.54
N GLU A 131 -8.29 -9.73 -8.28
CA GLU A 131 -7.91 -11.10 -7.94
C GLU A 131 -6.39 -11.14 -7.91
N ILE A 132 -5.81 -11.30 -6.71
CA ILE A 132 -4.38 -11.43 -6.53
C ILE A 132 -3.97 -12.69 -7.30
N LYS A 133 -3.17 -12.51 -8.35
CA LYS A 133 -2.73 -13.64 -9.17
C LYS A 133 -1.49 -14.24 -8.53
N ILE A 134 -1.71 -15.08 -7.52
CA ILE A 134 -0.64 -15.76 -6.82
C ILE A 134 0.04 -16.75 -7.77
N GLU A 135 1.29 -16.45 -8.12
CA GLU A 135 2.16 -17.35 -8.85
C GLU A 135 3.46 -17.62 -8.06
N SER A 136 4.12 -18.73 -8.38
CA SER A 136 5.40 -19.10 -7.77
C SER A 136 6.54 -18.66 -8.67
N PHE A 137 7.49 -17.91 -8.12
CA PHE A 137 8.66 -17.43 -8.85
C PHE A 137 9.85 -17.17 -7.92
N ASP A 138 11.06 -17.15 -8.48
CA ASP A 138 12.27 -16.74 -7.75
C ASP A 138 12.32 -15.22 -7.62
N LEU A 139 12.29 -14.73 -6.38
CA LEU A 139 12.29 -13.32 -6.07
C LEU A 139 13.62 -12.65 -6.41
N GLY A 140 14.75 -13.35 -6.23
CA GLY A 140 16.08 -12.83 -6.55
C GLY A 140 16.22 -12.56 -8.05
N ASP A 141 15.76 -13.49 -8.88
CA ASP A 141 15.76 -13.33 -10.34
C ASP A 141 14.88 -12.18 -10.80
N LEU A 142 13.68 -12.03 -10.20
CA LEU A 142 12.81 -10.91 -10.47
C LEU A 142 13.49 -9.57 -10.15
N ILE A 143 14.11 -9.46 -8.97
CA ILE A 143 14.79 -8.23 -8.52
C ILE A 143 15.96 -7.90 -9.46
N ARG A 144 16.76 -8.90 -9.87
CA ARG A 144 17.84 -8.72 -10.84
C ARG A 144 17.33 -8.28 -12.22
N GLU A 145 16.23 -8.84 -12.70
CA GLU A 145 15.57 -8.42 -13.95
C GLU A 145 15.20 -6.94 -13.87
N MET A 146 14.58 -6.52 -12.78
CA MET A 146 14.18 -5.13 -12.55
C MET A 146 15.37 -4.19 -12.42
N GLY A 147 16.44 -4.60 -11.75
CA GLY A 147 17.67 -3.81 -11.59
C GLY A 147 18.28 -3.36 -12.91
N LYS A 148 18.09 -4.12 -14.00
CA LYS A 148 18.54 -3.74 -15.35
C LYS A 148 17.91 -2.44 -15.86
N LEU A 149 16.74 -2.05 -15.34
CA LEU A 149 16.07 -0.79 -15.66
C LEU A 149 16.71 0.42 -14.94
N TYR A 150 17.59 0.17 -13.97
CA TYR A 150 18.23 1.18 -13.13
C TYR A 150 19.76 1.12 -13.27
N PRO A 151 20.33 1.42 -14.45
CA PRO A 151 21.76 1.24 -14.72
C PRO A 151 22.67 2.15 -13.87
N THR A 152 22.12 3.21 -13.27
CA THR A 152 22.83 4.12 -12.36
C THR A 152 22.90 3.60 -10.93
N LEU A 153 22.18 2.52 -10.61
CA LEU A 153 22.13 1.92 -9.28
C LEU A 153 23.03 0.67 -9.25
N ASN A 154 24.02 0.67 -8.37
CA ASN A 154 24.82 -0.52 -8.09
C ASN A 154 24.00 -1.50 -7.24
N LEU A 155 23.28 -2.41 -7.90
CA LEU A 155 22.40 -3.38 -7.27
C LEU A 155 23.14 -4.69 -6.98
N GLU A 156 23.25 -5.04 -5.70
CA GLU A 156 23.77 -6.33 -5.23
C GLU A 156 22.62 -7.18 -4.66
N VAL A 157 22.37 -8.35 -5.27
CA VAL A 157 21.33 -9.29 -4.82
C VAL A 157 21.97 -10.59 -4.37
N VAL A 158 21.99 -10.83 -3.06
CA VAL A 158 22.62 -11.99 -2.43
C VAL A 158 21.54 -12.98 -1.98
N GLY A 159 21.70 -14.24 -2.37
CA GLY A 159 20.72 -15.28 -2.13
C GLY A 159 19.57 -15.28 -3.14
N ASN A 160 18.66 -16.24 -2.98
CA ASN A 160 17.47 -16.45 -3.78
C ASN A 160 16.36 -16.97 -2.86
N SER A 161 15.11 -16.77 -3.24
CA SER A 161 13.96 -17.25 -2.47
C SER A 161 12.76 -17.41 -3.40
N VAL A 162 12.15 -18.60 -3.38
CA VAL A 162 10.93 -18.85 -4.15
C VAL A 162 9.73 -18.40 -3.31
N VAL A 163 8.96 -17.47 -3.84
CA VAL A 163 7.80 -16.89 -3.16
C VAL A 163 6.50 -17.21 -3.92
N ARG A 164 5.38 -17.22 -3.20
CA ARG A 164 4.03 -17.28 -3.77
C ARG A 164 3.38 -15.91 -3.61
N ALA A 165 3.34 -15.14 -4.69
CA ALA A 165 2.85 -13.76 -4.67
C ALA A 165 2.33 -13.33 -6.04
N ASP A 166 1.64 -12.18 -6.10
CA ASP A 166 1.37 -11.51 -7.37
C ASP A 166 2.62 -10.80 -7.86
N LYS A 167 3.26 -11.38 -8.87
CA LYS A 167 4.52 -10.87 -9.42
C LYS A 167 4.40 -9.44 -9.94
N SER A 168 3.23 -9.02 -10.43
CA SER A 168 3.04 -7.64 -10.93
C SER A 168 3.03 -6.63 -9.79
N MET A 169 2.40 -6.98 -8.66
CA MET A 169 2.40 -6.16 -7.45
C MET A 169 3.80 -6.14 -6.79
N ILE A 170 4.50 -7.27 -6.77
CA ILE A 170 5.88 -7.30 -6.27
C ILE A 170 6.81 -6.46 -7.15
N LYS A 171 6.64 -6.47 -8.48
CA LYS A 171 7.33 -5.52 -9.37
C LYS A 171 7.05 -4.07 -8.98
N GLU A 172 5.82 -3.73 -8.66
CA GLU A 172 5.45 -2.38 -8.20
C GLU A 172 6.10 -2.00 -6.86
N CYS A 173 6.24 -2.94 -5.91
CA CYS A 173 7.00 -2.71 -4.68
C CYS A 173 8.44 -2.30 -4.97
N PHE A 174 9.17 -3.09 -5.75
CA PHE A 174 10.59 -2.82 -6.02
C PHE A 174 10.78 -1.58 -6.89
N PHE A 175 9.85 -1.26 -7.79
CA PHE A 175 9.85 -0.01 -8.52
C PHE A 175 9.79 1.20 -7.57
N ASN A 176 8.89 1.15 -6.59
CA ASN A 176 8.76 2.20 -5.57
C ASN A 176 10.00 2.27 -4.67
N LEU A 177 10.57 1.14 -4.26
CA LEU A 177 11.78 1.10 -3.42
C LEU A 177 13.00 1.68 -4.16
N PHE A 178 13.24 1.29 -5.41
CA PHE A 178 14.38 1.78 -6.20
C PHE A 178 14.27 3.27 -6.52
N ASN A 179 13.08 3.74 -6.90
CA ASN A 179 12.85 5.17 -7.13
C ASN A 179 13.08 5.97 -5.85
N ASN A 180 12.63 5.45 -4.70
CA ASN A 180 12.87 6.08 -3.40
C ASN A 180 14.37 6.17 -3.09
N SER A 181 15.12 5.07 -3.27
CA SER A 181 16.58 5.09 -3.08
C SER A 181 17.27 6.13 -3.95
N LEU A 182 16.95 6.21 -5.25
CA LEU A 182 17.51 7.22 -6.16
C LEU A 182 17.11 8.65 -5.78
N GLU A 183 15.84 8.87 -5.42
CA GLU A 183 15.32 10.16 -4.98
C GLU A 183 16.08 10.70 -3.75
N TRP A 184 16.50 9.79 -2.85
CA TRP A 184 17.28 10.12 -1.66
C TRP A 184 18.79 9.99 -1.84
N GLY A 185 19.24 9.94 -3.09
CA GLY A 185 20.65 10.04 -3.47
C GLY A 185 21.48 8.77 -3.28
N ALA A 186 20.82 7.62 -3.11
CA ALA A 186 21.51 6.33 -3.06
C ALA A 186 22.13 6.03 -4.43
N LYS A 187 23.33 5.45 -4.40
CA LYS A 187 24.04 4.91 -5.56
C LYS A 187 24.14 3.39 -5.51
N SER A 188 23.98 2.80 -4.33
CA SER A 188 24.08 1.37 -4.12
C SER A 188 22.88 0.86 -3.35
N VAL A 189 22.35 -0.28 -3.79
CA VAL A 189 21.31 -1.03 -3.07
C VAL A 189 21.79 -2.46 -2.91
N ARG A 190 21.72 -2.97 -1.68
CA ARG A 190 22.00 -4.36 -1.35
C ARG A 190 20.73 -5.03 -0.84
N ILE A 191 20.41 -6.18 -1.43
CA ILE A 191 19.28 -7.00 -1.01
C ILE A 191 19.80 -8.39 -0.64
N PHE A 192 19.53 -8.80 0.60
CA PHE A 192 19.87 -10.13 1.09
C PHE A 192 18.59 -10.94 1.27
N LEU A 193 18.46 -12.02 0.51
CA LEU A 193 17.29 -12.90 0.52
C LEU A 193 17.54 -14.16 1.35
N THR A 194 16.48 -14.58 2.04
CA THR A 194 16.41 -15.85 2.78
C THR A 194 15.05 -16.51 2.53
N GLU A 195 14.87 -17.73 3.02
CA GLU A 195 13.57 -18.41 2.99
C GLU A 195 12.49 -17.71 3.84
N LYS A 196 12.89 -16.94 4.85
CA LYS A 196 11.98 -16.28 5.81
C LYS A 196 11.63 -14.83 5.42
N GLY A 197 12.28 -14.28 4.40
CA GLY A 197 12.18 -12.88 4.06
C GLY A 197 13.43 -12.32 3.40
N PHE A 198 13.53 -11.00 3.32
CA PHE A 198 14.70 -10.31 2.79
C PHE A 198 14.98 -9.02 3.55
N THR A 199 16.21 -8.52 3.43
CA THR A 199 16.57 -7.18 3.88
C THR A 199 16.89 -6.31 2.67
N TYR A 200 16.45 -5.06 2.70
CA TYR A 200 16.75 -4.02 1.72
C TYR A 200 17.60 -2.94 2.39
N GLU A 201 18.77 -2.66 1.82
CA GLU A 201 19.71 -1.66 2.31
C GLU A 201 20.13 -0.73 1.17
N ASP A 202 20.12 0.57 1.40
CA ASP A 202 20.69 1.56 0.48
C ASP A 202 21.66 2.50 1.18
N ASP A 203 22.45 3.25 0.40
CA ASP A 203 23.43 4.24 0.89
C ASP A 203 22.94 5.69 0.83
N GLY A 204 21.62 5.91 0.78
CA GLY A 204 20.98 7.22 0.71
C GLY A 204 21.03 8.02 2.02
N LYS A 205 20.16 9.03 2.12
CA LYS A 205 20.14 10.02 3.23
C LYS A 205 19.84 9.42 4.62
N GLY A 206 19.26 8.23 4.70
CA GLY A 206 18.89 7.58 5.96
C GLY A 206 17.54 8.04 6.53
N LEU A 207 17.20 7.52 7.71
CA LEU A 207 15.93 7.72 8.39
C LEU A 207 16.15 8.07 9.87
N LYS A 208 15.50 9.14 10.35
CA LYS A 208 15.59 9.54 11.75
C LYS A 208 14.76 8.62 12.64
N LYS A 209 15.21 8.46 13.89
CA LYS A 209 14.45 7.74 14.91
C LYS A 209 13.09 8.40 15.15
N GLY A 210 12.03 7.60 15.24
CA GLY A 210 10.65 8.07 15.40
C GLY A 210 9.87 8.27 14.10
N GLU A 211 10.50 8.09 12.94
CA GLU A 211 9.85 8.21 11.63
C GLU A 211 9.37 6.87 11.05
N GLU A 212 9.69 5.74 11.68
CA GLU A 212 9.59 4.36 11.18
C GLU A 212 8.19 3.98 10.68
N GLU A 213 7.16 4.24 11.49
CA GLU A 213 5.76 3.98 11.09
C GLU A 213 5.23 5.06 10.16
N SER A 214 5.79 6.25 10.30
CA SER A 214 5.25 7.46 9.76
C SER A 214 5.55 7.62 8.27
N ILE A 215 6.70 7.12 7.80
CA ILE A 215 7.10 7.09 6.39
C ILE A 215 6.17 6.24 5.51
N PHE A 216 5.37 5.37 6.12
CA PHE A 216 4.36 4.58 5.43
C PHE A 216 3.01 5.28 5.35
N LEU A 217 2.85 6.44 5.99
CA LEU A 217 1.64 7.23 5.88
C LEU A 217 1.59 7.90 4.50
N PRO A 218 0.46 7.78 3.78
CA PRO A 218 0.28 8.47 2.50
C PRO A 218 0.54 9.97 2.63
N TYR A 219 1.11 10.57 1.58
CA TYR A 219 1.40 12.01 1.48
C TYR A 219 2.44 12.54 2.45
N ARG A 220 3.10 11.65 3.20
CA ARG A 220 4.22 12.04 4.05
C ARG A 220 5.51 11.88 3.24
N SER A 221 5.96 12.99 2.67
CA SER A 221 7.25 13.09 1.98
C SER A 221 8.08 14.20 2.58
N SER A 222 9.36 13.93 2.82
CA SER A 222 10.36 14.96 3.14
C SER A 222 10.92 15.62 1.88
N ASN A 223 10.55 15.13 0.68
CA ASN A 223 10.86 15.75 -0.60
C ASN A 223 9.66 16.60 -1.08
N PRO A 224 9.83 17.91 -1.30
CA PRO A 224 8.78 18.80 -1.83
C PRO A 224 8.22 18.38 -3.20
N GLN A 225 8.97 17.61 -4.00
CA GLN A 225 8.53 17.13 -5.31
C GLN A 225 7.88 15.73 -5.25
N GLY A 226 8.20 14.93 -4.23
CA GLY A 226 7.69 13.58 -4.06
C GLY A 226 6.31 13.55 -3.41
N MET A 227 5.38 12.76 -3.96
CA MET A 227 4.01 12.66 -3.46
C MET A 227 3.86 11.92 -2.12
N GLY A 228 4.89 11.25 -1.63
CA GLY A 228 4.83 10.51 -0.36
C GLY A 228 3.91 9.29 -0.38
N LEU A 229 3.69 8.70 -1.56
CA LEU A 229 2.81 7.54 -1.74
C LEU A 229 3.60 6.22 -1.85
N GLY A 230 4.85 6.25 -2.33
CA GLY A 230 5.59 5.04 -2.72
C GLY A 230 5.72 4.01 -1.60
N LEU A 231 6.15 4.41 -0.40
CA LEU A 231 6.28 3.46 0.72
C LEU A 231 4.93 2.99 1.27
N SER A 232 3.88 3.84 1.22
CA SER A 232 2.53 3.43 1.61
C SER A 232 2.00 2.30 0.71
N VAL A 233 2.28 2.37 -0.60
CA VAL A 233 1.97 1.31 -1.57
C VAL A 233 2.77 0.05 -1.25
N VAL A 234 4.08 0.17 -0.99
CA VAL A 234 4.94 -0.96 -0.61
C VAL A 234 4.38 -1.69 0.63
N LYS A 235 4.04 -0.95 1.69
CA LYS A 235 3.46 -1.53 2.92
C LYS A 235 2.14 -2.23 2.62
N HIS A 236 1.26 -1.61 1.83
CA HIS A 236 -0.03 -2.18 1.49
C HIS A 236 0.13 -3.49 0.69
N ILE A 237 0.96 -3.50 -0.35
CA ILE A 237 1.20 -4.70 -1.16
C ILE A 237 1.77 -5.82 -0.29
N PHE A 238 2.76 -5.55 0.57
CA PHE A 238 3.28 -6.58 1.47
C PHE A 238 2.20 -7.12 2.42
N GLN A 239 1.36 -6.25 3.00
CA GLN A 239 0.24 -6.68 3.84
C GLN A 239 -0.76 -7.57 3.08
N MET A 240 -1.08 -7.24 1.83
CA MET A 240 -1.96 -8.07 0.98
C MET A 240 -1.39 -9.47 0.73
N HIS A 241 -0.07 -9.63 0.79
CA HIS A 241 0.64 -10.91 0.68
C HIS A 241 0.96 -11.56 2.03
N GLY A 242 0.47 -10.98 3.13
CA GLY A 242 0.77 -11.43 4.50
C GLY A 242 2.21 -11.14 4.96
N TRP A 243 2.99 -10.39 4.19
CA TRP A 243 4.36 -10.04 4.54
C TRP A 243 4.38 -8.82 5.46
N GLU A 244 5.41 -8.73 6.29
CA GLU A 244 5.59 -7.64 7.25
C GLU A 244 6.88 -6.89 6.93
N ILE A 245 6.79 -5.58 6.72
CA ILE A 245 7.94 -4.69 6.56
C ILE A 245 8.20 -3.92 7.86
N LYS A 246 9.45 -3.92 8.31
CA LYS A 246 9.97 -3.10 9.41
C LYS A 246 11.16 -2.29 8.92
N VAL A 247 11.21 -1.02 9.30
CA VAL A 247 12.33 -0.14 8.97
C VAL A 247 13.12 0.14 10.23
N ILE A 248 14.44 0.08 10.13
CA ILE A 248 15.35 0.35 11.24
C ILE A 248 16.01 1.70 10.97
N PRO A 249 15.83 2.70 11.86
CA PRO A 249 16.45 4.01 11.70
C PRO A 249 17.96 3.92 11.59
N ARG A 250 18.52 4.71 10.69
CA ARG A 250 19.96 4.87 10.50
C ARG A 250 20.24 6.30 10.06
N GLU A 251 21.29 6.90 10.60
CA GLU A 251 21.70 8.26 10.21
C GLU A 251 22.15 8.36 8.74
N LYS A 252 22.55 7.24 8.16
CA LYS A 252 22.93 7.12 6.75
C LYS A 252 22.41 5.80 6.19
N GLY A 253 21.83 5.85 5.01
CA GLY A 253 21.26 4.70 4.31
C GLY A 253 19.90 4.28 4.85
N PHE A 254 19.03 3.83 3.97
CA PHE A 254 17.75 3.22 4.34
C PHE A 254 17.95 1.73 4.62
N TYR A 255 17.32 1.21 5.68
CA TYR A 255 17.35 -0.21 5.99
C TYR A 255 15.97 -0.73 6.36
N ALA A 256 15.47 -1.69 5.58
CA ALA A 256 14.21 -2.37 5.83
C ALA A 256 14.41 -3.89 5.90
N GLN A 257 13.68 -4.53 6.80
CA GLN A 257 13.53 -5.97 6.88
C GLN A 257 12.09 -6.33 6.49
N VAL A 258 11.95 -7.27 5.56
CA VAL A 258 10.67 -7.81 5.14
C VAL A 258 10.62 -9.28 5.51
N LEU A 259 9.60 -9.69 6.25
CA LEU A 259 9.37 -11.07 6.66
C LEU A 259 8.23 -11.66 5.84
N PHE A 260 8.44 -12.83 5.26
CA PHE A 260 7.37 -13.62 4.69
C PHE A 260 6.65 -14.33 5.84
N LYS A 261 5.38 -14.02 6.11
CA LYS A 261 4.61 -14.95 6.94
C LYS A 261 4.36 -16.20 6.11
N GLN A 262 4.89 -17.32 6.57
CA GLN A 262 4.42 -18.62 6.11
C GLN A 262 2.95 -18.73 6.54
N GLY A 263 2.05 -18.78 5.56
CA GLY A 263 0.71 -19.30 5.81
C GLY A 263 0.85 -20.75 6.27
N GLY A 264 0.23 -21.08 7.40
CA GLY A 264 -0.01 -22.48 7.79
C GLY A 264 -0.94 -23.17 6.81
#